data_AF-A0A1Y3BKY5-F1
#
_entry.id   AF-A0A1Y3BKY5-F1
#
_cell.length_a   1.000
_cell.length_b   1.000
_cell.length_c   1.000
_cell.angle_alpha   90.00
_cell.angle_beta   90.00
_cell.angle_gamma   90.00
#
_symmetry.space_group_name_H-M   'P 1'
#
loop_
_entity.id
_entity.type
_entity.pdbx_description
1 polymer ?
#
loop_
_entity_poly.entity_id
_entity_poly.type
_entity_poly.pdbx_seq_one_letter_code
_entity_poly.pdbx_strand_id
1 'polypeptide(L)' 'MMEEHIGFPDYILDPVLLDKDFDHLEFENSTYFENVVGYLRNSTKKSQGKLSSVDDRTK' A
#
# COMPACT_ATOMS: atom_id res chain seq x y z
N MET A 1 8.71 -21.42 12.79
CA MET A 1 8.39 -20.73 14.06
C MET A 1 7.30 -19.72 13.76
N MET A 2 6.39 -19.45 14.69
CA MET A 2 5.41 -18.36 14.49
C MET A 2 6.16 -17.03 14.61
N GLU A 3 6.13 -16.20 13.57
CA GLU A 3 6.63 -14.83 13.65
C GLU A 3 5.64 -13.97 14.45
N GLU A 4 6.15 -13.29 15.47
CA GLU A 4 5.37 -12.32 16.24
C GLU A 4 5.62 -10.92 15.65
N HIS A 5 4.54 -10.24 15.25
CA HIS A 5 4.58 -8.84 14.80
C HIS A 5 3.95 -7.96 15.89
N ILE A 6 4.75 -7.11 16.54
CA ILE A 6 4.33 -6.31 17.70
C ILE A 6 4.38 -4.82 17.35
N GLY A 7 3.27 -4.11 17.58
CA GLY A 7 3.18 -2.67 17.33
C GLY A 7 2.82 -2.37 15.89
N PHE A 8 3.84 -2.16 15.04
CA PHE A 8 3.67 -1.74 13.65
C PHE A 8 4.68 -2.46 12.74
N PRO A 9 4.41 -2.55 11.43
CA PRO A 9 5.32 -3.21 10.50
C PRO A 9 6.55 -2.35 10.22
N ASP A 10 7.74 -2.96 10.18
CA ASP A 10 9.02 -2.25 10.09
C ASP A 10 9.13 -1.31 8.88
N TYR A 11 8.47 -1.64 7.76
CA TYR A 11 8.56 -0.83 6.54
C TYR A 11 8.06 0.61 6.70
N ILE A 12 7.22 0.90 7.71
CA ILE A 12 6.74 2.28 7.93
C ILE A 12 7.79 3.16 8.62
N LEU A 13 8.86 2.57 9.18
CA LEU A 13 9.97 3.31 9.78
C LEU A 13 10.94 3.86 8.73
N ASP A 14 10.93 3.31 7.51
CA ASP A 14 11.71 3.80 6.38
C ASP A 14 10.83 4.71 5.51
N PRO A 15 11.05 6.03 5.53
CA PRO A 15 10.26 6.96 4.72
C PRO A 15 10.33 6.66 3.22
N VAL A 16 11.44 6.11 2.72
CA VAL A 16 11.59 5.80 1.28
C VAL A 16 10.71 4.62 0.88
N LEU A 17 10.63 3.60 1.73
CA LEU A 17 9.74 2.45 1.51
C LEU A 17 8.28 2.86 1.67
N LEU A 18 8.00 3.72 2.65
CA LEU A 18 6.66 4.24 2.90
C LEU A 18 6.17 5.10 1.73
N ASP A 19 6.97 6.07 1.28
CA ASP A 19 6.64 6.95 0.16
C ASP A 19 6.41 6.13 -1.11
N LYS A 20 7.27 5.15 -1.40
CA LYS A 20 7.11 4.25 -2.54
C LYS A 20 5.78 3.48 -2.50
N ASP A 21 5.27 3.14 -1.31
CA ASP A 21 3.99 2.43 -1.19
C ASP A 21 2.79 3.33 -1.53
N PHE A 22 2.93 4.65 -1.44
CA PHE A 22 1.87 5.63 -1.70
C PHE A 22 2.11 6.52 -2.93
N ASP A 23 3.25 6.42 -3.61
CA ASP A 23 3.66 7.23 -4.77
C ASP A 23 2.66 7.20 -5.96
N HIS A 24 1.84 6.15 -6.02
CA HIS A 24 0.83 5.96 -7.05
C HIS A 24 -0.53 6.62 -6.73
N LEU A 25 -0.64 7.28 -5.57
CA LEU A 25 -1.83 8.03 -5.16
C LEU A 25 -1.62 9.53 -5.38
N GLU A 26 -2.57 10.15 -6.07
CA GLU A 26 -2.62 11.59 -6.24
C GLU A 26 -3.90 12.12 -5.59
N PHE A 27 -3.77 13.14 -4.76
CA PHE A 27 -4.87 13.75 -4.01
C PHE A 27 -4.93 15.25 -4.27
N GLU A 28 -6.14 15.75 -4.52
CA GLU A 28 -6.41 17.17 -4.70
C GLU A 28 -7.35 17.67 -3.59
N ASN A 29 -7.07 18.86 -3.04
CA ASN A 29 -7.72 19.32 -1.81
C ASN A 29 -9.19 19.70 -2.00
N SER A 30 -9.64 19.92 -3.24
CA SER A 30 -10.99 20.36 -3.58
C SER A 30 -11.93 19.23 -3.99
N THR A 31 -11.43 18.00 -4.15
CA THR A 31 -12.16 16.90 -4.82
C THR A 31 -12.16 15.62 -3.98
N TYR A 32 -12.83 15.67 -2.82
CA TYR A 32 -12.88 14.52 -1.90
C TYR A 32 -13.45 13.25 -2.55
N PHE A 33 -14.50 13.37 -3.37
CA PHE A 33 -15.14 12.21 -3.97
C PHE A 33 -14.20 11.54 -4.99
N GLU A 34 -13.56 12.33 -5.83
CA GLU A 34 -12.59 11.88 -6.83
C GLU A 34 -11.38 11.23 -6.15
N ASN A 35 -10.90 11.80 -5.05
CA ASN A 35 -9.84 11.22 -4.23
C ASN A 35 -10.19 9.81 -3.73
N VAL A 36 -11.41 9.63 -3.22
CA VAL A 36 -11.90 8.31 -2.76
C VAL A 36 -11.99 7.33 -3.93
N VAL A 37 -12.55 7.74 -5.06
CA VAL A 37 -12.66 6.88 -6.25
C VAL A 37 -11.28 6.50 -6.79
N GLY A 38 -10.33 7.43 -6.80
CA GLY A 38 -8.94 7.22 -7.18
C GLY A 38 -8.27 6.18 -6.27
N TYR A 39 -8.38 6.35 -4.96
CA TYR A 39 -7.87 5.41 -3.97
C TYR A 39 -8.45 4.00 -4.16
N LEU A 40 -9.76 3.86 -4.34
CA LEU A 40 -10.42 2.55 -4.55
C LEU A 40 -9.92 1.85 -5.83
N ARG A 41 -9.75 2.62 -6.91
CA ARG A 41 -9.23 2.09 -8.19
C ARG A 41 -7.80 1.59 -8.03
N ASN A 42 -6.95 2.36 -7.37
CA ASN A 42 -5.55 2.01 -7.13
C ASN A 42 -5.39 0.79 -6.21
N SER A 43 -6.16 0.75 -5.11
CA SER A 43 -6.21 -0.39 -4.19
C SER A 43 -6.61 -1.68 -4.89
N THR A 44 -7.61 -1.60 -5.79
CA THR A 44 -8.06 -2.74 -6.59
C THR A 44 -6.95 -3.25 -7.51
N LYS A 45 -6.25 -2.35 -8.22
CA LYS A 45 -5.11 -2.71 -9.09
C LYS A 45 -3.98 -3.38 -8.30
N LYS A 46 -3.62 -2.81 -7.13
CA LYS A 46 -2.59 -3.38 -6.24
C LYS A 46 -2.94 -4.80 -5.80
N SER A 47 -4.20 -5.02 -5.41
CA SER A 47 -4.71 -6.35 -5.04
C SER A 47 -4.65 -7.35 -6.21
N GLN A 48 -5.08 -6.95 -7.40
CA GLN A 48 -5.02 -7.80 -8.59
C GLN A 48 -3.58 -8.17 -8.97
N GLY A 49 -2.64 -7.24 -8.86
CA GLY A 49 -1.22 -7.47 -9.13
C GLY A 49 -0.59 -8.52 -8.20
N LYS A 50 -1.17 -8.77 -7.02
CA LYS A 50 -0.66 -9.79 -6.10
C LYS A 50 -0.87 -11.23 -6.57
N LEU A 51 -1.77 -11.45 -7.53
CA LEU A 51 -2.09 -12.80 -8.03
C LEU A 51 -0.89 -13.48 -8.69
N SER A 52 0.00 -12.72 -9.32
CA SER A 52 1.21 -13.22 -9.98
C SER A 52 2.49 -13.02 -9.18
N SER A 53 2.42 -12.43 -7.98
CA SER A 53 3.58 -12.18 -7.13
C SER A 53 3.75 -13.25 -6.05
N VAL A 54 5.00 -13.49 -5.64
CA VAL A 54 5.32 -14.30 -4.45
C VAL A 54 4.79 -13.59 -3.20
N ASP A 55 4.22 -14.36 -2.24
CA ASP A 55 3.75 -13.82 -0.94
C ASP A 55 4.90 -13.08 -0.27
N ASP A 56 4.64 -11.85 0.18
CA ASP A 56 5.64 -10.96 0.76
C ASP A 56 6.29 -11.55 2.03
N ARG A 57 5.63 -12.50 2.72
CA ARG A 57 6.19 -13.23 3.88
C ARG A 57 7.12 -14.38 3.50
N THR A 58 7.12 -14.77 2.22
CA THR A 58 7.90 -15.90 1.69
C THR A 58 9.07 -15.47 0.80
N LYS A 59 9.29 -14.15 0.69
CA LYS A 59 10.42 -13.56 -0.03
C LYS A 59 11.71 -13.62 0.77
#